data_AF-A0A966II85-F1
#
_entry.id   AF-A0A966II85-F1
#
_cell.length_a   1.000
_cell.length_b   1.000
_cell.length_c   1.000
_cell.angle_alpha   90.00
_cell.angle_beta   90.00
_cell.angle_gamma   90.00
#
_symmetry.space_group_name_H-M   'P 1'
#
loop_
_entity.id
_entity.type
_entity.pdbx_description
1 polymer ?
#
loop_
_entity_poly.entity_id
_entity_poly.type
_entity_poly.pdbx_seq_one_letter_code
_entity_poly.pdbx_strand_id
1 'polypeptide(L)'
;DVDALCDGQNVHIAGIMQHIEEAGVHSGDSACSLPPYSLSEKVIAKLEEQTKALAIGLNVVGLMNVQFAIKDEEVYLIEVNPRASRTVPFVAKATDSAIASIAARLMAGEKLSDFSKRESYKQKDYQEKFPKTDPMTLADPNMPWFSVKEAVMPFARFPGVDTILGPEMRSTGEVMGWDRNFARAFLKAQLGAGMTLPTSGKVFFSIKDSDKTPLLLETAKLLTEIGFDLIATRGTAKFIQKNGINCDTVNKVHEGRPNIVDRMKNNEISLVMNTTEGVQSIRDSRDIRSVALFDKIPYFTTAAAANAAALAIQSYADGELEVKPLQN
;
A
#
# COMPACT_ATOMS: atom_id res chain seq x y z
N ASP A 1 -1.62 -5.05 -8.94
CA ASP A 1 -2.46 -6.19 -9.37
C ASP A 1 -3.68 -5.74 -10.17
N VAL A 2 -4.11 -6.54 -11.14
CA VAL A 2 -5.38 -6.36 -11.85
C VAL A 2 -6.18 -7.66 -11.77
N ASP A 3 -7.35 -7.63 -11.14
CA ASP A 3 -8.29 -8.75 -11.14
C ASP A 3 -9.34 -8.53 -12.24
N ALA A 4 -9.64 -9.58 -13.01
CA ALA A 4 -10.56 -9.52 -14.15
C ALA A 4 -11.43 -10.78 -14.27
N LEU A 5 -12.61 -10.60 -14.87
CA LEU A 5 -13.54 -11.66 -15.25
C LEU A 5 -13.53 -11.82 -16.77
N CYS A 6 -13.53 -13.06 -17.26
CA CYS A 6 -13.62 -13.38 -18.69
C CYS A 6 -14.65 -14.48 -18.94
N ASP A 7 -15.44 -14.35 -20.01
CA ASP A 7 -16.41 -15.38 -20.45
C ASP A 7 -15.94 -16.17 -21.69
N GLY A 8 -14.64 -16.04 -21.99
CA GLY A 8 -13.96 -16.58 -23.18
C GLY A 8 -13.96 -15.63 -24.40
N GLN A 9 -14.76 -14.57 -24.40
CA GLN A 9 -14.85 -13.61 -25.51
C GLN A 9 -14.80 -12.16 -25.06
N ASN A 10 -15.43 -11.86 -23.93
CA ASN A 10 -15.49 -10.55 -23.31
C ASN A 10 -14.74 -10.57 -21.99
N VAL A 11 -14.26 -9.40 -21.58
CA VAL A 11 -13.47 -9.22 -20.36
C VAL A 11 -13.98 -8.01 -19.59
N HIS A 12 -14.17 -8.18 -18.29
CA HIS A 12 -14.50 -7.11 -17.36
C HIS A 12 -13.35 -6.94 -16.36
N ILE A 13 -12.84 -5.72 -16.25
CA ILE A 13 -11.83 -5.36 -15.25
C ILE A 13 -12.56 -5.14 -13.92
N ALA A 14 -12.33 -6.05 -12.97
CA ALA A 14 -13.00 -6.03 -11.68
C ALA A 14 -12.32 -5.11 -10.66
N GLY A 15 -11.01 -4.89 -10.80
CA GLY A 15 -10.24 -4.04 -9.91
C GLY A 15 -8.81 -3.84 -10.39
N ILE A 16 -8.32 -2.60 -10.36
CA ILE A 16 -6.91 -2.26 -10.54
C ILE A 16 -6.40 -1.77 -9.19
N MET A 17 -5.43 -2.49 -8.64
CA MET A 17 -4.82 -2.20 -7.34
C MET A 17 -3.39 -1.74 -7.54
N GLN A 18 -3.07 -0.57 -6.97
CA GLN A 18 -1.72 -0.06 -6.92
C GLN A 18 -1.08 -0.41 -5.57
N HIS A 19 0.09 -1.03 -5.59
CA HIS A 19 0.84 -1.28 -4.35
C HIS A 19 1.46 0.00 -3.82
N ILE A 20 1.57 0.11 -2.50
CA ILE A 20 2.31 1.19 -1.85
C ILE A 20 3.81 0.88 -1.94
N GLU A 21 4.21 -0.36 -1.65
CA GLU A 21 5.58 -0.82 -1.83
C GLU A 21 5.95 -1.01 -3.31
N GLU A 22 7.23 -0.79 -3.62
CA GLU A 22 7.79 -1.00 -4.95
C GLU A 22 7.87 -2.49 -5.35
N ALA A 23 7.90 -2.75 -6.66
CA ALA A 23 8.14 -4.09 -7.18
C ALA A 23 9.49 -4.63 -6.66
N GLY A 24 9.44 -5.83 -6.08
CA GLY A 24 10.55 -6.40 -5.31
C GLY A 24 10.12 -6.79 -3.89
N VAL A 25 9.09 -6.12 -3.36
CA VAL A 25 8.28 -6.63 -2.25
C VAL A 25 7.15 -7.50 -2.82
N HIS A 26 6.93 -8.67 -2.24
CA HIS A 26 5.91 -9.60 -2.67
C HIS A 26 4.50 -9.00 -2.50
N SER A 27 3.62 -9.16 -3.50
CA SER A 27 2.27 -8.58 -3.51
C SER A 27 1.39 -8.95 -2.30
N GLY A 28 1.67 -10.09 -1.68
CA GLY A 28 0.99 -10.56 -0.47
C GLY A 28 1.39 -9.81 0.81
N ASP A 29 2.58 -9.21 0.83
CA ASP A 29 3.09 -8.44 1.96
C ASP A 29 2.98 -6.92 1.71
N SER A 30 2.75 -6.51 0.46
CA SER A 30 2.50 -5.12 0.11
C SER A 30 1.12 -4.65 0.57
N ALA A 31 1.05 -3.42 1.07
CA ALA A 31 -0.19 -2.69 1.11
C ALA A 31 -0.62 -2.33 -0.33
N CYS A 32 -1.92 -2.19 -0.57
CA CYS A 32 -2.41 -1.75 -1.87
C CYS A 32 -3.67 -0.90 -1.79
N SER A 33 -3.88 -0.05 -2.79
CA SER A 33 -5.02 0.84 -2.93
C SER A 33 -5.89 0.45 -4.11
N LEU A 34 -7.20 0.48 -3.90
CA LEU A 34 -8.23 0.48 -4.95
C LEU A 34 -9.18 1.67 -4.71
N PRO A 35 -9.32 2.59 -5.69
CA PRO A 35 -8.59 2.67 -6.95
C PRO A 35 -7.09 3.02 -6.76
N PRO A 36 -6.27 2.99 -7.83
CA PRO A 36 -4.90 3.50 -7.79
C PRO A 36 -4.86 4.95 -7.28
N TYR A 37 -3.90 5.28 -6.42
CA TYR A 37 -3.82 6.60 -5.77
C TYR A 37 -2.90 7.57 -6.51
N SER A 38 -1.99 7.07 -7.37
CA SER A 38 -1.05 7.93 -8.09
C SER A 38 -0.72 7.48 -9.53
N LEU A 39 -1.32 6.39 -10.04
CA LEU A 39 -1.11 5.98 -11.43
C LEU A 39 -1.83 6.92 -12.39
N SER A 40 -1.18 7.24 -13.52
CA SER A 40 -1.77 8.07 -14.57
C SER A 40 -2.90 7.34 -15.30
N GLU A 41 -3.88 8.09 -15.84
CA GLU A 41 -4.95 7.52 -16.66
C GLU A 41 -4.40 6.75 -17.87
N LYS A 42 -3.28 7.22 -18.43
CA LYS A 42 -2.57 6.56 -19.54
C LYS A 42 -2.07 5.18 -19.14
N VAL A 43 -1.43 5.06 -17.97
CA VAL A 43 -0.95 3.78 -17.44
C VAL A 43 -2.13 2.86 -17.13
N ILE A 44 -3.18 3.37 -16.49
CA ILE A 44 -4.41 2.60 -16.19
C ILE A 44 -5.01 2.02 -17.48
N ALA A 45 -5.18 2.84 -18.52
CA ALA A 45 -5.69 2.38 -19.81
C ALA A 45 -4.81 1.28 -20.42
N LYS A 46 -3.48 1.38 -20.28
CA LYS A 46 -2.56 0.36 -20.79
C LYS A 46 -2.65 -0.96 -20.03
N LEU A 47 -2.81 -0.90 -18.70
CA LEU A 47 -3.03 -2.07 -17.85
C LEU A 47 -4.33 -2.79 -18.25
N GLU A 48 -5.41 -2.04 -18.50
CA GLU A 48 -6.66 -2.62 -18.98
C GLU A 48 -6.52 -3.29 -20.34
N GLU A 49 -5.89 -2.62 -21.30
CA GLU A 49 -5.66 -3.13 -22.66
C GLU A 49 -4.90 -4.46 -22.61
N GLN A 50 -3.76 -4.49 -21.90
CA GLN A 50 -2.94 -5.70 -21.78
C GLN A 50 -3.68 -6.81 -21.03
N THR A 51 -4.41 -6.49 -19.96
CA THR A 51 -5.21 -7.48 -19.21
C THR A 51 -6.28 -8.13 -20.10
N LYS A 52 -7.01 -7.32 -20.89
CA LYS A 52 -8.02 -7.82 -21.84
C LYS A 52 -7.39 -8.72 -22.91
N ALA A 53 -6.24 -8.32 -23.45
CA ALA A 53 -5.52 -9.13 -24.44
C ALA A 53 -5.04 -10.48 -23.86
N LEU A 54 -4.52 -10.47 -22.62
CA LEU A 54 -4.06 -11.67 -21.93
C LEU A 54 -5.21 -12.63 -21.60
N ALA A 55 -6.35 -12.12 -21.13
CA ALA A 55 -7.56 -12.90 -20.88
C ALA A 55 -7.99 -13.74 -22.09
N ILE A 56 -8.07 -13.08 -23.25
CA ILE A 56 -8.49 -13.71 -24.50
C ILE A 56 -7.40 -14.64 -25.02
N GLY A 57 -6.14 -14.20 -25.04
CA GLY A 57 -5.01 -14.99 -25.54
C GLY A 57 -4.76 -16.27 -24.75
N LEU A 58 -5.12 -16.29 -23.46
CA LEU A 58 -4.99 -17.46 -22.58
C LEU A 58 -6.28 -18.28 -22.46
N ASN A 59 -7.34 -17.94 -23.21
CA ASN A 59 -8.65 -18.60 -23.17
C ASN A 59 -9.25 -18.68 -21.75
N VAL A 60 -9.12 -17.60 -20.97
CA VAL A 60 -9.64 -17.56 -19.59
C VAL A 60 -11.16 -17.64 -19.62
N VAL A 61 -11.74 -18.46 -18.74
CA VAL A 61 -13.16 -18.44 -18.39
C VAL A 61 -13.27 -18.41 -16.86
N GLY A 62 -13.95 -17.40 -16.32
CA GLY A 62 -14.00 -17.12 -14.88
C GLY A 62 -13.03 -16.01 -14.47
N LEU A 63 -12.30 -16.20 -13.38
CA LEU A 63 -11.39 -15.20 -12.81
C LEU A 63 -9.96 -15.35 -13.35
N MET A 64 -9.30 -14.21 -13.49
CA MET A 64 -7.86 -14.13 -13.62
C MET A 64 -7.29 -12.94 -12.84
N ASN A 65 -6.01 -13.01 -12.56
CA ASN A 65 -5.22 -11.94 -11.99
C ASN A 65 -3.97 -11.70 -12.84
N VAL A 66 -3.60 -10.44 -13.01
CA VAL A 66 -2.37 -10.04 -13.70
C VAL A 66 -1.55 -9.13 -12.79
N GLN A 67 -0.25 -9.42 -12.71
CA GLN A 67 0.70 -8.59 -11.99
C GLN A 67 1.60 -7.84 -12.98
N PHE A 68 1.71 -6.54 -12.77
CA PHE A 68 2.52 -5.64 -13.58
C PHE A 68 3.49 -4.87 -12.71
N ALA A 69 4.64 -4.50 -13.28
CA ALA A 69 5.52 -3.47 -12.77
C ALA A 69 5.45 -2.25 -13.68
N ILE A 70 5.44 -1.05 -13.11
CA ILE A 70 5.50 0.21 -13.86
C ILE A 70 6.81 0.89 -13.55
N LYS A 71 7.54 1.29 -14.59
CA LYS A 71 8.77 2.07 -14.47
C LYS A 71 8.81 3.12 -15.57
N ASP A 72 8.94 4.39 -15.19
CA ASP A 72 9.00 5.52 -16.13
C ASP A 72 7.80 5.53 -17.12
N GLU A 73 6.59 5.30 -16.61
CA GLU A 73 5.32 5.14 -17.38
C GLU A 73 5.26 3.91 -18.32
N GLU A 74 6.32 3.09 -18.37
CA GLU A 74 6.33 1.83 -19.12
C GLU A 74 5.79 0.67 -18.29
N VAL A 75 4.91 -0.13 -18.90
CA VAL A 75 4.24 -1.27 -18.25
C VAL A 75 4.95 -2.57 -18.61
N TYR A 76 5.44 -3.26 -17.59
CA TYR A 76 6.10 -4.56 -17.68
C TYR A 76 5.19 -5.64 -17.07
N LEU A 77 5.02 -6.76 -17.78
CA LEU A 77 4.28 -7.92 -17.29
C LEU A 77 5.18 -8.76 -16.36
N ILE A 78 4.71 -9.04 -15.14
CA ILE A 78 5.39 -9.93 -14.20
C ILE A 78 4.89 -11.36 -14.39
N GLU A 79 3.60 -11.58 -14.14
CA GLU A 79 2.96 -12.90 -14.25
C GLU A 79 1.45 -12.78 -14.48
N VAL A 80 0.85 -13.89 -14.95
CA VAL A 80 -0.60 -14.05 -15.08
C VAL A 80 -1.03 -15.30 -14.33
N ASN A 81 -2.04 -15.13 -13.48
CA ASN A 81 -2.66 -16.20 -12.72
C ASN A 81 -4.09 -16.43 -13.27
N PRO A 82 -4.32 -17.41 -14.16
CA PRO A 82 -5.65 -17.71 -14.75
C PRO A 82 -6.54 -18.46 -13.75
N ARG A 83 -6.72 -17.88 -12.56
CA ARG A 83 -7.49 -18.38 -11.43
C ARG A 83 -7.86 -17.21 -10.51
N ALA A 84 -8.67 -17.49 -9.50
CA ALA A 84 -8.88 -16.55 -8.41
C ALA A 84 -7.54 -16.24 -7.68
N SER A 85 -7.28 -14.96 -7.45
CA SER A 85 -6.22 -14.45 -6.60
C SER A 85 -6.71 -14.24 -5.17
N ARG A 86 -5.77 -14.02 -4.24
CA ARG A 86 -6.10 -13.67 -2.84
C ARG A 86 -6.75 -12.30 -2.70
N THR A 87 -6.64 -11.42 -3.70
CA THR A 87 -7.19 -10.05 -3.69
C THR A 87 -8.67 -9.99 -4.07
N VAL A 88 -9.23 -11.08 -4.62
CA VAL A 88 -10.65 -11.15 -5.03
C VAL A 88 -11.62 -10.73 -3.91
N PRO A 89 -11.50 -11.20 -2.65
CA PRO A 89 -12.38 -10.75 -1.56
C PRO A 89 -12.25 -9.26 -1.27
N PHE A 90 -11.03 -8.70 -1.29
CA PHE A 90 -10.79 -7.28 -1.11
C PHE A 90 -11.44 -6.46 -2.23
N VAL A 91 -11.22 -6.83 -3.50
CA VAL A 91 -11.83 -6.17 -4.66
C VAL A 91 -13.37 -6.24 -4.57
N ALA A 92 -13.93 -7.41 -4.26
CA ALA A 92 -15.37 -7.59 -4.12
C ALA A 92 -15.99 -6.65 -3.06
N LYS A 93 -15.30 -6.45 -1.93
CA LYS A 93 -15.74 -5.54 -0.87
C LYS A 93 -15.53 -4.07 -1.22
N ALA A 94 -14.42 -3.74 -1.87
CA ALA A 94 -14.11 -2.39 -2.28
C ALA A 94 -15.05 -1.86 -3.37
N THR A 95 -15.52 -2.75 -4.26
CA THR A 95 -16.40 -2.39 -5.38
C THR A 95 -17.87 -2.76 -5.18
N ASP A 96 -18.23 -3.41 -4.07
CA ASP A 96 -19.57 -3.94 -3.82
C ASP A 96 -20.09 -4.87 -4.95
N SER A 97 -19.20 -5.69 -5.53
CA SER A 97 -19.54 -6.63 -6.60
C SER A 97 -19.16 -8.05 -6.19
N ALA A 98 -20.09 -9.00 -6.36
CA ALA A 98 -19.90 -10.41 -6.04
C ALA A 98 -19.08 -11.13 -7.13
N ILE A 99 -17.89 -10.61 -7.45
CA ILE A 99 -17.08 -11.04 -8.59
C ILE A 99 -16.75 -12.54 -8.59
N ALA A 100 -16.59 -13.16 -7.42
CA ALA A 100 -16.39 -14.62 -7.31
C ALA A 100 -17.65 -15.41 -7.73
N SER A 101 -18.84 -14.93 -7.34
CA SER A 101 -20.12 -15.55 -7.72
C SER A 101 -20.39 -15.38 -9.23
N ILE A 102 -20.08 -14.19 -9.77
CA ILE A 102 -20.16 -13.93 -11.22
C ILE A 102 -19.21 -14.88 -11.94
N ALA A 103 -17.94 -14.98 -11.52
CA ALA A 103 -16.95 -15.88 -12.12
C ALA A 103 -17.40 -17.33 -12.14
N ALA A 104 -18.02 -17.82 -11.05
CA ALA A 104 -18.55 -19.17 -10.98
C ALA A 104 -19.67 -19.42 -12.02
N ARG A 105 -20.57 -18.44 -12.20
CA ARG A 105 -21.63 -18.50 -13.22
C ARG A 105 -21.06 -18.45 -14.65
N LEU A 106 -20.01 -17.66 -14.89
CA LEU A 106 -19.29 -17.66 -16.17
C LEU A 106 -18.68 -19.04 -16.47
N MET A 107 -18.03 -19.66 -15.49
CA MET A 107 -17.50 -21.02 -15.62
C MET A 107 -18.61 -22.08 -15.85
N ALA A 108 -19.83 -21.82 -15.37
CA ALA A 108 -20.99 -22.67 -15.61
C ALA A 108 -21.69 -22.43 -16.97
N GLY A 109 -21.24 -21.44 -17.75
CA GLY A 109 -21.67 -21.21 -19.12
C GLY A 109 -22.44 -19.90 -19.37
N GLU A 110 -22.71 -19.10 -18.33
CA GLU A 110 -23.27 -17.75 -18.51
C GLU A 110 -22.26 -16.81 -19.17
N LYS A 111 -22.77 -15.73 -19.77
CA LYS A 111 -21.98 -14.69 -20.44
C LYS A 111 -21.88 -13.45 -19.57
N LEU A 112 -20.85 -12.63 -19.80
CA LEU A 112 -20.75 -11.34 -19.12
C LEU A 112 -21.95 -10.43 -19.45
N SER A 113 -22.57 -10.60 -20.63
CA SER A 113 -23.79 -9.89 -21.02
C SER A 113 -25.01 -10.21 -20.15
N ASP A 114 -24.99 -11.32 -19.40
CA ASP A 114 -26.09 -11.71 -18.51
C ASP A 114 -26.06 -10.92 -17.18
N PHE A 115 -24.99 -10.15 -16.94
CA PHE A 115 -24.82 -9.30 -15.77
C PHE A 115 -24.88 -7.82 -16.16
N SER A 116 -25.72 -7.05 -15.47
CA SER A 116 -25.85 -5.61 -15.74
C SER A 116 -24.56 -4.87 -15.36
N LYS A 117 -24.13 -3.94 -16.22
CA LYS A 117 -23.03 -3.01 -15.89
C LYS A 117 -23.52 -1.97 -14.89
N ARG A 118 -22.69 -1.67 -13.88
CA ARG A 118 -22.93 -0.60 -12.92
C ARG A 118 -21.83 0.45 -13.07
N GLU A 119 -22.22 1.66 -13.47
CA GLU A 119 -21.30 2.81 -13.56
C GLU A 119 -20.72 3.15 -12.18
N SER A 120 -19.57 3.84 -12.18
CA SER A 120 -19.00 4.39 -10.96
C SER A 120 -19.98 5.35 -10.28
N TYR A 121 -19.97 5.33 -8.95
CA TYR A 121 -20.77 6.26 -8.17
C TYR A 121 -20.26 7.69 -8.36
N LYS A 122 -21.20 8.62 -8.60
CA LYS A 122 -20.89 10.05 -8.80
C LYS A 122 -20.75 10.82 -7.48
N GLN A 123 -21.17 10.24 -6.37
CA GLN A 123 -21.30 10.91 -5.07
C GLN A 123 -19.96 10.95 -4.35
N LYS A 124 -19.52 12.16 -3.99
CA LYS A 124 -18.24 12.42 -3.31
C LYS A 124 -18.38 12.83 -1.85
N ASP A 125 -19.57 13.28 -1.43
CA ASP A 125 -19.78 13.66 -0.03
C ASP A 125 -19.62 12.44 0.88
N TYR A 126 -18.90 12.63 1.99
CA TYR A 126 -18.70 11.59 2.99
C TYR A 126 -20.03 11.14 3.60
N GLN A 127 -20.99 12.04 3.84
CA GLN A 127 -22.23 11.71 4.54
C GLN A 127 -23.32 11.14 3.64
N GLU A 128 -23.20 11.29 2.32
CA GLU A 128 -24.14 10.70 1.38
C GLU A 128 -24.13 9.17 1.46
N LYS A 129 -25.34 8.59 1.46
CA LYS A 129 -25.55 7.15 1.36
C LYS A 129 -25.56 6.75 -0.09
N PHE A 130 -24.95 5.61 -0.38
CA PHE A 130 -25.02 4.99 -1.68
C PHE A 130 -26.30 4.17 -1.81
N PRO A 131 -26.96 4.21 -2.98
CA PRO A 131 -28.10 3.34 -3.21
C PRO A 131 -27.66 1.89 -3.07
N LYS A 132 -28.46 1.07 -2.36
CA LYS A 132 -28.25 -0.37 -2.38
C LYS A 132 -28.42 -0.87 -3.81
N THR A 133 -27.45 -1.65 -4.23
CA THR A 133 -27.32 -2.15 -5.60
C THR A 133 -27.22 -3.67 -5.57
N ASP A 134 -27.59 -4.30 -6.68
CA ASP A 134 -27.43 -5.75 -6.84
C ASP A 134 -25.93 -6.10 -6.91
N PRO A 135 -25.40 -6.92 -5.99
CA PRO A 135 -24.01 -7.36 -6.03
C PRO A 135 -23.67 -8.19 -7.27
N MET A 136 -24.67 -8.76 -7.96
CA MET A 136 -24.50 -9.50 -9.22
C MET A 136 -24.39 -8.56 -10.44
N THR A 137 -23.70 -7.43 -10.28
CA THR A 137 -23.45 -6.45 -11.34
C THR A 137 -21.95 -6.30 -11.63
N LEU A 138 -21.62 -5.97 -12.87
CA LEU A 138 -20.27 -5.66 -13.31
C LEU A 138 -19.96 -4.20 -12.97
N ALA A 139 -19.40 -3.98 -11.79
CA ALA A 139 -19.16 -2.66 -11.24
C ALA A 139 -17.90 -2.02 -11.83
N ASP A 140 -17.97 -0.72 -12.13
CA ASP A 140 -16.77 0.07 -12.42
C ASP A 140 -15.87 0.11 -11.16
N PRO A 141 -14.60 -0.34 -11.25
CA PRO A 141 -13.69 -0.34 -10.11
C PRO A 141 -13.21 1.06 -9.71
N ASN A 142 -13.42 2.09 -10.53
CA ASN A 142 -13.01 3.46 -10.23
C ASN A 142 -13.99 4.15 -9.26
N MET A 143 -14.03 3.66 -8.02
CA MET A 143 -14.95 4.15 -7.00
C MET A 143 -14.59 5.55 -6.49
N PRO A 144 -15.56 6.38 -6.04
CA PRO A 144 -15.30 7.70 -5.46
C PRO A 144 -14.81 7.63 -4.00
N TRP A 145 -14.17 6.53 -3.63
CA TRP A 145 -13.57 6.28 -2.32
C TRP A 145 -12.34 5.40 -2.50
N PHE A 146 -11.45 5.45 -1.52
CA PHE A 146 -10.28 4.58 -1.43
C PHE A 146 -10.54 3.44 -0.46
N SER A 147 -10.23 2.24 -0.92
CA SER A 147 -10.07 1.05 -0.11
C SER A 147 -8.59 0.71 -0.10
N VAL A 148 -7.99 0.61 1.08
CA VAL A 148 -6.58 0.27 1.25
C VAL A 148 -6.48 -1.05 2.00
N LYS A 149 -5.82 -2.03 1.39
CA LYS A 149 -5.45 -3.30 2.03
C LYS A 149 -4.09 -3.14 2.70
N GLU A 150 -3.96 -3.60 3.93
CA GLU A 150 -2.66 -3.74 4.62
C GLU A 150 -2.45 -5.18 5.11
N ALA A 151 -1.22 -5.66 5.05
CA ALA A 151 -0.82 -7.00 5.46
C ALA A 151 -0.54 -7.08 6.97
N VAL A 152 -0.88 -8.22 7.58
CA VAL A 152 -0.60 -8.53 8.99
C VAL A 152 0.55 -9.53 9.07
N MET A 153 1.67 -9.06 9.62
CA MET A 153 2.93 -9.81 9.69
C MET A 153 3.05 -10.61 11.00
N PRO A 154 3.51 -11.87 10.95
CA PRO A 154 3.62 -12.71 12.14
C PRO A 154 4.95 -12.52 12.91
N PHE A 155 5.77 -11.52 12.57
CA PHE A 155 7.15 -11.40 13.06
C PHE A 155 7.30 -11.45 14.59
N ALA A 156 6.36 -10.85 15.33
CA ALA A 156 6.37 -10.88 16.80
C ALA A 156 6.27 -12.30 17.40
N ARG A 157 5.78 -13.29 16.62
CA ARG A 157 5.67 -14.70 17.03
C ARG A 157 6.98 -15.48 16.82
N PHE A 158 7.94 -14.92 16.08
CA PHE A 158 9.17 -15.60 15.71
C PHE A 158 10.41 -14.76 16.05
N PRO A 159 10.78 -14.63 17.34
CA PRO A 159 11.99 -13.94 17.76
C PRO A 159 13.23 -14.48 17.03
N GLY A 160 14.07 -13.59 16.53
CA GLY A 160 15.29 -13.94 15.80
C GLY A 160 15.15 -13.96 14.28
N VAL A 161 13.92 -13.98 13.75
CA VAL A 161 13.66 -13.75 12.32
C VAL A 161 13.84 -12.27 11.99
N ASP A 162 14.43 -11.99 10.85
CA ASP A 162 14.58 -10.63 10.35
C ASP A 162 13.28 -10.14 9.70
N THR A 163 12.79 -8.97 10.10
CA THR A 163 11.48 -8.42 9.69
C THR A 163 11.52 -7.64 8.38
N ILE A 164 12.50 -7.96 7.53
CA ILE A 164 12.64 -7.32 6.23
C ILE A 164 11.61 -7.89 5.24
N LEU A 165 10.99 -7.00 4.48
CA LEU A 165 10.13 -7.35 3.35
C LEU A 165 11.00 -7.76 2.15
N GLY A 166 10.49 -8.67 1.33
CA GLY A 166 11.23 -9.17 0.17
C GLY A 166 10.32 -9.85 -0.85
N PRO A 167 10.90 -10.59 -1.81
CA PRO A 167 10.14 -11.23 -2.89
C PRO A 167 9.36 -12.46 -2.46
N GLU A 168 9.54 -12.93 -1.22
CA GLU A 168 8.80 -14.04 -0.62
C GLU A 168 7.74 -13.50 0.34
N MET A 169 6.51 -14.01 0.24
CA MET A 169 5.41 -13.68 1.15
C MET A 169 5.64 -14.22 2.56
N ARG A 170 5.39 -13.39 3.58
CA ARG A 170 5.45 -13.80 4.99
C ARG A 170 4.22 -13.39 5.81
N SER A 171 3.33 -12.58 5.26
CA SER A 171 2.09 -12.17 5.92
C SER A 171 1.15 -13.36 6.14
N THR A 172 0.30 -13.25 7.17
CA THR A 172 -0.66 -14.31 7.55
C THR A 172 -2.12 -13.88 7.42
N GLY A 173 -2.35 -12.58 7.30
CA GLY A 173 -3.67 -12.00 7.18
C GLY A 173 -3.59 -10.60 6.59
N GLU A 174 -4.74 -9.98 6.45
CA GLU A 174 -4.88 -8.64 5.88
C GLU A 174 -6.05 -7.91 6.54
N VAL A 175 -6.02 -6.59 6.46
CA VAL A 175 -7.09 -5.69 6.90
C VAL A 175 -7.40 -4.69 5.80
N MET A 176 -8.57 -4.07 5.88
CA MET A 176 -9.04 -3.08 4.91
C MET A 176 -9.40 -1.78 5.63
N GLY A 177 -8.77 -0.68 5.23
CA GLY A 177 -9.20 0.68 5.55
C GLY A 177 -10.03 1.27 4.42
N TRP A 178 -11.13 1.95 4.75
CA TRP A 178 -11.99 2.62 3.78
C TRP A 178 -12.15 4.10 4.14
N ASP A 179 -11.96 4.99 3.17
CA ASP A 179 -12.22 6.42 3.32
C ASP A 179 -12.37 7.13 1.95
N ARG A 180 -12.82 8.38 1.94
CA ARG A 180 -12.87 9.22 0.72
C ARG A 180 -11.50 9.77 0.35
N ASN A 181 -10.58 9.80 1.30
CA ASN A 181 -9.22 10.24 1.13
C ASN A 181 -8.25 9.04 1.29
N PHE A 182 -7.31 8.89 0.35
CA PHE A 182 -6.33 7.80 0.38
C PHE A 182 -5.53 7.75 1.70
N ALA A 183 -5.05 8.90 2.19
CA ALA A 183 -4.25 8.98 3.40
C ALA A 183 -5.05 8.51 4.63
N ARG A 184 -6.34 8.84 4.71
CA ARG A 184 -7.23 8.38 5.79
C ARG A 184 -7.57 6.89 5.67
N ALA A 185 -7.76 6.40 4.45
CA ALA A 185 -7.95 4.97 4.20
C ALA A 185 -6.70 4.17 4.61
N PHE A 186 -5.51 4.68 4.27
CA PHE A 186 -4.24 4.11 4.69
C PHE A 186 -4.07 4.16 6.22
N LEU A 187 -4.38 5.29 6.87
CA LEU A 187 -4.37 5.42 8.32
C LEU A 187 -5.24 4.36 9.00
N LYS A 188 -6.47 4.16 8.51
CA LYS A 188 -7.40 3.12 8.99
C LYS A 188 -6.84 1.72 8.77
N ALA A 189 -6.21 1.46 7.63
CA ALA A 189 -5.58 0.16 7.34
C ALA A 189 -4.40 -0.11 8.30
N GLN A 190 -3.54 0.87 8.58
CA GLN A 190 -2.47 0.77 9.57
C GLN A 190 -3.02 0.44 10.96
N LEU A 191 -4.04 1.19 11.41
CA LEU A 191 -4.70 0.96 12.70
C LEU A 191 -5.32 -0.45 12.77
N GLY A 192 -5.97 -0.88 11.69
CA GLY A 192 -6.52 -2.23 11.56
C GLY A 192 -5.45 -3.32 11.68
N ALA A 193 -4.25 -3.08 11.13
CA ALA A 193 -3.12 -4.00 11.19
C ALA A 193 -2.43 -4.01 12.57
N GLY A 194 -2.91 -3.21 13.52
CA GLY A 194 -2.37 -3.08 14.87
C GLY A 194 -1.22 -2.08 14.98
N MET A 195 -1.04 -1.22 13.97
CA MET A 195 -0.02 -0.17 13.95
C MET A 195 -0.65 1.20 14.21
N THR A 196 -0.26 1.84 15.32
CA THR A 196 -0.69 3.21 15.63
C THR A 196 0.35 4.19 15.15
N LEU A 197 0.02 5.00 14.14
CA LEU A 197 0.90 6.08 13.69
C LEU A 197 0.94 7.21 14.73
N PRO A 198 2.14 7.71 15.08
CA PRO A 198 2.28 8.77 16.07
C PRO A 198 1.76 10.10 15.54
N THR A 199 1.39 11.00 16.45
CA THR A 199 1.00 12.40 16.15
C THR A 199 2.07 13.42 16.55
N SER A 200 3.10 13.00 17.29
CA SER A 200 4.22 13.84 17.72
C SER A 200 5.46 13.01 18.06
N GLY A 201 6.58 13.69 18.30
CA GLY A 201 7.85 13.11 18.70
C GLY A 201 8.91 13.28 17.63
N LYS A 202 9.83 12.31 17.54
CA LYS A 202 10.99 12.39 16.64
C LYS A 202 10.97 11.27 15.61
N VAL A 203 11.21 11.62 14.34
CA VAL A 203 11.23 10.69 13.21
C VAL A 203 12.67 10.39 12.81
N PHE A 204 13.02 9.11 12.76
CA PHE A 204 14.31 8.66 12.28
C PHE A 204 14.30 8.37 10.77
N PHE A 205 15.24 8.97 10.02
CA PHE A 205 15.49 8.69 8.62
C PHE A 205 16.84 8.02 8.36
N SER A 206 16.82 6.89 7.64
CA SER A 206 18.02 6.26 7.07
C SER A 206 17.71 5.75 5.68
N ILE A 207 18.07 6.53 4.66
CA ILE A 207 17.52 6.36 3.31
C ILE A 207 18.64 6.05 2.32
N LYS A 208 18.47 5.00 1.49
CA LYS A 208 19.39 4.63 0.40
C LYS A 208 19.52 5.80 -0.58
N ASP A 209 20.66 5.90 -1.27
CA ASP A 209 20.94 7.08 -2.11
C ASP A 209 19.93 7.25 -3.26
N SER A 210 19.45 6.14 -3.84
CA SER A 210 18.43 6.14 -4.90
C SER A 210 17.06 6.68 -4.44
N ASP A 211 16.78 6.66 -3.14
CA ASP A 211 15.54 7.17 -2.54
C ASP A 211 15.65 8.62 -2.04
N LYS A 212 16.82 9.26 -2.18
CA LYS A 212 17.00 10.69 -1.84
C LYS A 212 16.45 11.57 -2.95
N THR A 213 15.15 11.49 -3.15
CA THR A 213 14.38 12.11 -4.22
C THR A 213 13.54 13.29 -3.70
N PRO A 214 12.84 14.04 -4.56
CA PRO A 214 11.86 15.04 -4.13
C PRO A 214 10.78 14.47 -3.19
N LEU A 215 10.41 13.20 -3.33
CA LEU A 215 9.44 12.53 -2.46
C LEU A 215 9.93 12.46 -1.00
N LEU A 216 11.22 12.20 -0.78
CA LEU A 216 11.80 12.25 0.57
C LEU A 216 11.74 13.66 1.16
N LEU A 217 12.00 14.68 0.35
CA LEU A 217 11.95 16.07 0.80
C LEU A 217 10.52 16.50 1.16
N GLU A 218 9.54 16.10 0.34
CA GLU A 218 8.12 16.30 0.63
C GLU A 218 7.74 15.64 1.97
N THR A 219 8.13 14.37 2.15
CA THR A 219 7.88 13.61 3.38
C THR A 219 8.50 14.29 4.61
N ALA A 220 9.75 14.75 4.51
CA ALA A 220 10.44 15.43 5.61
C ALA A 220 9.81 16.80 5.93
N LYS A 221 9.41 17.58 4.91
CA LYS A 221 8.71 18.87 5.10
C LYS A 221 7.38 18.67 5.80
N LEU A 222 6.59 17.72 5.33
CA LEU A 222 5.29 17.39 5.87
C LEU A 222 5.35 17.09 7.37
N LEU A 223 6.28 16.20 7.77
CA LEU A 223 6.46 15.84 9.17
C LEU A 223 6.96 17.02 10.02
N THR A 224 7.84 17.87 9.47
CA THR A 224 8.31 19.08 10.15
C THR A 224 7.16 20.07 10.38
N GLU A 225 6.29 20.27 9.37
CA GLU A 225 5.13 21.17 9.45
C GLU A 225 4.10 20.69 10.48
N ILE A 226 3.95 19.37 10.65
CA ILE A 226 3.12 18.76 11.71
C ILE A 226 3.76 18.94 13.11
N GLY A 227 5.05 19.25 13.19
CA GLY A 227 5.78 19.50 14.43
C GLY A 227 6.63 18.33 14.93
N PHE A 228 6.96 17.37 14.06
CA PHE A 228 7.96 16.36 14.40
C PHE A 228 9.38 16.91 14.31
N ASP A 229 10.22 16.49 15.26
CA ASP A 229 11.66 16.63 15.12
C ASP A 229 12.19 15.56 14.17
N LEU A 230 13.17 15.89 13.33
CA LEU A 230 13.80 14.93 12.44
C LEU A 230 15.19 14.57 12.94
N ILE A 231 15.55 13.29 12.85
CA ILE A 231 16.91 12.79 13.08
C ILE A 231 17.28 11.79 11.99
N ALA A 232 18.51 11.85 11.48
CA ALA A 232 18.89 10.99 10.37
C ALA A 232 20.35 10.55 10.43
N THR A 233 20.67 9.47 9.71
CA THR A 233 22.07 9.10 9.47
C THR A 233 22.76 10.20 8.64
N ARG A 234 24.08 10.37 8.80
CA ARG A 234 24.86 11.51 8.25
C ARG A 234 24.53 11.82 6.78
N GLY A 235 24.48 10.79 5.93
CA GLY A 235 24.23 10.96 4.49
C GLY A 235 22.81 11.44 4.18
N THR A 236 21.82 11.02 4.97
CA THR A 236 20.42 11.46 4.83
C THR A 236 20.21 12.84 5.47
N ALA A 237 20.77 13.08 6.65
CA ALA A 237 20.74 14.39 7.32
C ALA A 237 21.31 15.49 6.41
N LYS A 238 22.49 15.26 5.83
CA LYS A 238 23.13 16.21 4.90
C LYS A 238 22.24 16.53 3.70
N PHE A 239 21.53 15.54 3.14
CA PHE A 239 20.62 15.75 2.03
C PHE A 239 19.41 16.60 2.43
N ILE A 240 18.79 16.30 3.57
CA ILE A 240 17.63 17.02 4.12
C ILE A 240 18.03 18.48 4.45
N GLN A 241 19.13 18.67 5.19
CA GLN A 241 19.64 19.99 5.61
C GLN A 241 20.03 20.88 4.42
N LYS A 242 20.64 20.30 3.36
CA LYS A 242 20.98 21.04 2.14
C LYS A 242 19.74 21.66 1.48
N ASN A 243 18.56 21.09 1.72
CA ASN A 243 17.28 21.57 1.20
C ASN A 243 16.51 22.43 2.23
N GLY A 244 17.18 22.94 3.27
CA GLY A 244 16.62 23.92 4.21
C GLY A 244 15.71 23.34 5.29
N ILE A 245 15.73 22.03 5.52
CA ILE A 245 14.92 21.37 6.54
C ILE A 245 15.81 20.99 7.73
N ASN A 246 15.38 21.34 8.94
CA ASN A 246 16.11 21.00 10.16
C ASN A 246 16.08 19.49 10.40
N CYS A 247 17.24 18.90 10.66
CA CYS A 247 17.37 17.47 10.90
C CYS A 247 18.63 17.19 11.72
N ASP A 248 18.47 16.58 12.89
CA ASP A 248 19.56 16.12 13.73
C ASP A 248 20.34 14.99 13.04
N THR A 249 21.60 14.82 13.40
CA THR A 249 22.42 13.70 12.91
C THR A 249 22.62 12.65 14.00
N VAL A 250 22.49 11.37 13.64
CA VAL A 250 22.77 10.22 14.53
C VAL A 250 23.74 9.24 13.90
N ASN A 251 24.53 8.58 14.74
CA ASN A 251 25.43 7.51 14.33
C ASN A 251 24.65 6.24 13.96
N LYS A 252 25.11 5.55 12.93
CA LYS A 252 24.77 4.14 12.71
C LYS A 252 25.36 3.27 13.82
N VAL A 253 24.89 2.03 13.93
CA VAL A 253 25.32 1.08 14.97
C VAL A 253 26.85 0.91 14.99
N HIS A 254 27.48 0.82 13.82
CA HIS A 254 28.93 0.65 13.68
C HIS A 254 29.75 1.95 13.83
N GLU A 255 29.11 3.13 13.88
CA GLU A 255 29.80 4.43 13.89
C GLU A 255 30.13 4.95 15.30
N GLY A 256 29.70 4.26 16.36
CA GLY A 256 29.98 4.60 17.76
C GLY A 256 28.72 4.83 18.58
N ARG A 257 28.87 5.33 19.82
CA ARG A 257 27.76 5.60 20.75
C ARG A 257 27.65 7.09 21.14
N PRO A 258 26.43 7.61 21.41
CA PRO A 258 25.14 6.94 21.22
C PRO A 258 24.81 6.78 19.72
N ASN A 259 24.26 5.62 19.34
CA ASN A 259 23.75 5.35 17.99
C ASN A 259 22.22 5.33 17.96
N ILE A 260 21.65 5.11 16.77
CA ILE A 260 20.18 5.06 16.60
C ILE A 260 19.51 3.98 17.45
N VAL A 261 20.12 2.80 17.64
CA VAL A 261 19.55 1.75 18.46
C VAL A 261 19.48 2.18 19.93
N ASP A 262 20.50 2.88 20.42
CA ASP A 262 20.48 3.45 21.77
C ASP A 262 19.35 4.49 21.92
N ARG A 263 19.17 5.36 20.92
CA ARG A 263 18.10 6.39 20.90
C ARG A 263 16.70 5.77 20.88
N MET A 264 16.49 4.72 20.09
CA MET A 264 15.21 4.00 20.04
C MET A 264 14.89 3.35 21.39
N LYS A 265 15.86 2.66 22.00
CA LYS A 265 15.70 2.03 23.33
C LYS A 265 15.43 3.04 24.45
N ASN A 266 15.86 4.29 24.28
CA ASN A 266 15.57 5.38 25.20
C ASN A 266 14.18 6.02 24.97
N ASN A 267 13.35 5.45 24.09
CA ASN A 267 12.06 6.01 23.67
C ASN A 267 12.16 7.41 23.04
N GLU A 268 13.29 7.73 22.42
CA GLU A 268 13.49 9.03 21.78
C GLU A 268 12.94 9.08 20.35
N ILE A 269 12.54 7.95 19.77
CA ILE A 269 12.11 7.82 18.37
C ILE A 269 10.68 7.27 18.32
N SER A 270 9.77 8.01 17.68
CA SER A 270 8.37 7.64 17.52
C SER A 270 8.05 6.97 16.20
N LEU A 271 8.91 7.16 15.18
CA LEU A 271 8.68 6.69 13.81
C LEU A 271 10.01 6.40 13.13
N VAL A 272 10.11 5.28 12.42
CA VAL A 272 11.30 4.87 11.67
C VAL A 272 10.98 4.81 10.17
N MET A 273 11.76 5.52 9.37
CA MET A 273 11.76 5.48 7.92
C MET A 273 13.14 5.04 7.45
N ASN A 274 13.28 3.78 7.05
CA ASN A 274 14.57 3.18 6.76
C ASN A 274 14.52 2.32 5.49
N THR A 275 15.12 2.85 4.42
CA THR A 275 15.27 2.13 3.16
C THR A 275 16.72 1.67 3.00
N THR A 276 16.89 0.39 2.69
CA THR A 276 18.21 -0.25 2.62
C THR A 276 18.47 -0.85 1.25
N GLU A 277 19.73 -0.78 0.81
CA GLU A 277 20.22 -1.45 -0.38
C GLU A 277 21.51 -2.22 -0.08
N GLY A 278 21.61 -3.43 -0.61
CA GLY A 278 22.75 -4.32 -0.44
C GLY A 278 22.76 -5.11 0.87
N VAL A 279 23.41 -6.28 0.83
CA VAL A 279 23.43 -7.26 1.93
C VAL A 279 24.01 -6.69 3.22
N GLN A 280 25.05 -5.86 3.12
CA GLN A 280 25.70 -5.27 4.30
C GLN A 280 24.76 -4.28 5.01
N SER A 281 24.13 -3.36 4.27
CA SER A 281 23.18 -2.39 4.84
C SER A 281 21.98 -3.07 5.51
N ILE A 282 21.50 -4.16 4.91
CA ILE A 282 20.43 -4.98 5.47
C ILE A 282 20.85 -5.57 6.81
N ARG A 283 22.05 -6.18 6.89
CA ARG A 283 22.59 -6.74 8.14
C ARG A 283 22.78 -5.68 9.22
N ASP A 284 23.37 -4.55 8.86
CA ASP A 284 23.63 -3.43 9.78
C ASP A 284 22.34 -2.81 10.35
N SER A 285 21.22 -2.94 9.61
CA SER A 285 19.91 -2.40 10.01
C SER A 285 19.04 -3.41 10.76
N ARG A 286 19.52 -4.65 10.99
CA ARG A 286 18.75 -5.71 11.67
C ARG A 286 18.34 -5.32 13.10
N ASP A 287 19.25 -4.68 13.83
CA ASP A 287 18.96 -4.26 15.20
C ASP A 287 17.88 -3.17 15.26
N ILE A 288 17.87 -2.26 14.29
CA ILE A 288 16.84 -1.21 14.16
C ILE A 288 15.46 -1.86 13.96
N ARG A 289 15.37 -2.82 13.04
CA ARG A 289 14.15 -3.58 12.76
C ARG A 289 13.65 -4.36 13.98
N SER A 290 14.57 -5.02 14.68
CA SER A 290 14.26 -5.76 15.90
C SER A 290 13.69 -4.85 16.99
N VAL A 291 14.35 -3.73 17.29
CA VAL A 291 13.88 -2.78 18.32
C VAL A 291 12.52 -2.20 17.92
N ALA A 292 12.35 -1.78 16.67
CA ALA A 292 11.07 -1.24 16.22
C ALA A 292 9.92 -2.25 16.36
N LEU A 293 10.15 -3.53 16.04
CA LEU A 293 9.15 -4.57 16.21
C LEU A 293 8.75 -4.74 17.68
N PHE A 294 9.72 -4.87 18.59
CA PHE A 294 9.44 -5.17 20.00
C PHE A 294 8.92 -3.97 20.79
N ASP A 295 9.38 -2.76 20.46
CA ASP A 295 8.93 -1.52 21.09
C ASP A 295 7.70 -0.93 20.38
N LYS A 296 7.17 -1.62 19.36
CA LYS A 296 6.00 -1.22 18.56
C LYS A 296 6.14 0.18 17.93
N ILE A 297 7.36 0.51 17.50
CA ILE A 297 7.63 1.75 16.77
C ILE A 297 7.27 1.51 15.29
N PRO A 298 6.37 2.30 14.69
CA PRO A 298 6.07 2.16 13.27
C PRO A 298 7.34 2.27 12.42
N TYR A 299 7.51 1.31 11.51
CA TYR A 299 8.71 1.16 10.70
C TYR A 299 8.31 0.99 9.23
N PHE A 300 8.77 1.90 8.38
CA PHE A 300 8.55 1.86 6.94
C PHE A 300 9.85 1.59 6.18
N THR A 301 9.85 0.55 5.34
CA THR A 301 11.05 0.06 4.63
C THR A 301 11.20 0.59 3.20
N THR A 302 10.23 1.35 2.68
CA THR A 302 10.24 1.90 1.32
C THR A 302 9.93 3.40 1.36
N ALA A 303 10.42 4.16 0.38
CA ALA A 303 10.19 5.61 0.31
C ALA A 303 8.71 5.94 0.08
N ALA A 304 8.00 5.15 -0.73
CA ALA A 304 6.58 5.31 -0.99
C ALA A 304 5.73 5.05 0.27
N ALA A 305 6.02 4.00 1.03
CA ALA A 305 5.33 3.73 2.29
C ALA A 305 5.62 4.80 3.35
N ALA A 306 6.86 5.30 3.42
CA ALA A 306 7.23 6.41 4.29
C ALA A 306 6.43 7.69 3.98
N ASN A 307 6.24 8.01 2.70
CA ASN A 307 5.41 9.14 2.28
C ASN A 307 3.93 8.92 2.60
N ALA A 308 3.38 7.73 2.29
CA ALA A 308 2.00 7.37 2.61
C ALA A 308 1.72 7.48 4.12
N ALA A 309 2.68 7.06 4.96
CA ALA A 309 2.60 7.20 6.41
C ALA A 309 2.60 8.66 6.86
N ALA A 310 3.44 9.52 6.26
CA ALA A 310 3.46 10.94 6.59
C ALA A 310 2.15 11.65 6.20
N LEU A 311 1.59 11.33 5.02
CA LEU A 311 0.27 11.81 4.60
C LEU A 311 -0.84 11.33 5.55
N ALA A 312 -0.79 10.07 5.97
CA ALA A 312 -1.73 9.52 6.94
C ALA A 312 -1.63 10.23 8.30
N ILE A 313 -0.42 10.53 8.77
CA ILE A 313 -0.22 11.31 10.00
C ILE A 313 -0.77 12.73 9.85
N GLN A 314 -0.55 13.39 8.72
CA GLN A 314 -1.14 14.71 8.46
C GLN A 314 -2.66 14.68 8.57
N SER A 315 -3.28 13.61 8.07
CA SER A 315 -4.75 13.48 8.02
C SER A 315 -5.43 13.41 9.39
N TYR A 316 -4.68 13.26 10.50
CA TYR A 316 -5.23 13.46 11.85
C TYR A 316 -5.73 14.89 12.07
N ALA A 317 -5.14 15.89 11.40
CA ALA A 317 -5.57 17.28 11.48
C ALA A 317 -6.96 17.51 10.84
N ASP A 318 -7.40 16.60 9.97
CA ASP A 318 -8.70 16.68 9.28
C ASP A 318 -9.88 16.26 10.17
N GLY A 319 -9.62 15.91 11.43
CA GLY A 319 -10.63 15.51 12.42
C GLY A 319 -10.66 14.01 12.69
N GLU A 320 -11.55 13.61 13.60
CA GLU A 320 -11.68 12.23 14.08
C GLU A 320 -11.98 11.24 12.96
N LEU A 321 -11.55 9.99 13.15
CA LEU A 321 -11.85 8.92 12.20
C LEU A 321 -13.33 8.53 12.28
N GLU A 322 -14.04 8.71 11.18
CA GLU A 322 -15.43 8.26 11.06
C GLU A 322 -15.52 6.79 10.63
N VAL A 323 -16.59 6.12 11.05
CA VAL A 323 -16.90 4.73 10.69
C VAL A 323 -18.10 4.66 9.77
N LYS A 324 -18.03 3.77 8.78
CA LYS A 324 -19.17 3.44 7.92
C LYS A 324 -19.37 1.93 7.82
N PRO A 325 -20.63 1.45 7.89
CA PRO A 325 -20.94 0.06 7.60
C PRO A 325 -20.91 -0.16 6.08
N LEU A 326 -20.61 -1.38 5.65
CA LEU A 326 -20.53 -1.75 4.22
C LEU A 326 -21.85 -1.52 3.46
N GLN A 327 -22.99 -1.53 4.16
CA GLN A 327 -24.33 -1.45 3.55
C GLN A 327 -24.81 -0.02 3.25
N ASN A 328 -24.04 1.02 3.62
CA ASN A 328 -24.45 2.43 3.57
C ASN A 328 -23.83 3.22 2.42
#